data_AF-A0A971BU93-F1
#
_entry.id   AF-A0A971BU93-F1
#
_cell.length_a   1.000
_cell.length_b   1.000
_cell.length_c   1.000
_cell.angle_alpha   90.00
_cell.angle_beta   90.00
_cell.angle_gamma   90.00
#
_symmetry.space_group_name_H-M   'P 1'
#
loop_
_entity.id
_entity.type
_entity.pdbx_description
1 polymer ?
#
loop_
_entity_poly.entity_id
_entity_poly.type
_entity_poly.pdbx_seq_one_letter_code
_entity_poly.pdbx_strand_id
1 'polypeptide(L)' 'MKNNLVIVESPAKAKTLSKILGKGYTIKASLGHVRDLPKSRMGVDIENNFEPKYV' A
#
# COMPACT_ATOMS: atom_id res chain seq x y z
N MET A 1 -23.48 8.82 2.03
CA MET A 1 -23.36 7.51 1.35
C MET A 1 -22.04 6.87 1.76
N LYS A 2 -21.99 5.55 1.95
CA LYS A 2 -20.75 4.82 2.25
C LYS A 2 -19.86 4.91 1.00
N ASN A 3 -18.84 5.77 1.03
CA ASN A 3 -17.83 5.82 -0.02
C ASN A 3 -16.85 4.67 0.20
N ASN A 4 -16.87 3.68 -0.68
CA ASN A 4 -15.95 2.55 -0.61
C ASN A 4 -14.54 3.02 -1.01
N LEU A 5 -13.53 2.71 -0.21
CA LEU A 5 -12.12 3.05 -0.52
C LEU A 5 -11.45 1.89 -1.24
N VAL A 6 -10.81 2.17 -2.37
CA VAL A 6 -9.96 1.24 -3.11
C VAL A 6 -8.56 1.81 -3.17
N ILE A 7 -7.57 1.05 -2.67
CA ILE A 7 -6.16 1.41 -2.75
C ILE A 7 -5.51 0.55 -3.84
N VAL A 8 -4.81 1.21 -4.76
CA VAL A 8 -4.03 0.56 -5.83
C VAL A 8 -2.58 1.03 -5.76
N GLU A 9 -1.66 0.29 -6.35
CA GLU A 9 -0.24 0.63 -6.26
C GLU A 9 0.16 1.87 -7.08
N SER A 10 -0.38 2.02 -8.29
CA SER A 10 0.07 3.05 -9.24
C SER A 10 -1.03 4.06 -9.62
N PRO A 11 -0.69 5.32 -9.90
CA PRO A 11 -1.65 6.34 -10.33
C PRO A 11 -2.37 5.98 -11.63
N ALA A 12 -1.72 5.27 -12.55
CA ALA A 12 -2.31 4.83 -13.80
C ALA A 12 -3.48 3.87 -13.55
N LYS A 13 -3.30 2.88 -12.66
CA LYS A 13 -4.38 1.96 -12.24
C LYS A 13 -5.56 2.73 -11.64
N ALA A 14 -5.27 3.73 -10.79
CA ALA A 14 -6.31 4.54 -10.16
C ALA A 14 -7.17 5.31 -11.20
N LYS A 15 -6.53 5.93 -12.20
CA LYS A 15 -7.21 6.62 -13.30
C LYS A 15 -8.10 5.68 -14.11
N THR A 16 -7.63 4.46 -14.38
CA THR A 16 -8.40 3.46 -15.12
C THR A 16 -9.61 2.97 -14.33
N LEU A 17 -9.42 2.53 -13.07
CA LEU A 17 -10.53 2.04 -12.26
C LEU A 17 -11.56 3.13 -11.94
N SER A 18 -11.15 4.39 -11.83
CA SER A 18 -12.08 5.49 -11.55
C SER A 18 -13.13 5.66 -12.66
N LYS A 19 -12.76 5.35 -13.91
CA LYS A 19 -13.68 5.36 -15.05
C LYS A 19 -14.65 4.18 -15.04
N ILE A 20 -14.22 3.04 -14.50
CA ILE A 20 -15.00 1.79 -14.48
C ILE A 20 -15.99 1.76 -13.30
N LEU A 21 -15.53 2.13 -12.10
CA LEU A 21 -16.31 2.01 -10.86
C LEU A 21 -17.20 3.21 -10.55
N GLY A 22 -16.88 4.39 -11.09
CA GLY A 22 -17.69 5.60 -10.94
C GLY A 22 -17.74 6.18 -9.52
N LYS A 23 -18.77 7.00 -9.26
CA LYS A 23 -18.86 7.91 -8.09
C LYS A 23 -19.04 7.22 -6.72
N GLY A 24 -19.29 5.92 -6.68
CA GLY A 24 -19.45 5.16 -5.43
C GLY A 24 -18.13 4.79 -4.74
N TYR A 25 -17.00 5.02 -5.41
CA TYR A 25 -15.68 4.61 -4.93
C TYR A 25 -14.72 5.80 -4.85
N THR A 26 -13.98 5.86 -3.75
CA THR A 26 -12.79 6.69 -3.63
C THR A 26 -11.58 5.83 -3.95
N ILE A 27 -10.79 6.22 -4.95
CA ILE A 27 -9.63 5.45 -5.39
C ILE A 27 -8.35 6.24 -5.10
N LYS A 28 -7.39 5.61 -4.45
CA LYS A 28 -6.10 6.21 -4.08
C LYS A 28 -4.93 5.30 -4.49
N ALA A 29 -3.83 5.92 -4.90
CA ALA A 29 -2.61 5.20 -5.21
C ALA A 29 -1.68 5.16 -3.98
N SER A 30 -1.09 4.00 -3.66
CA SER A 30 -0.08 3.85 -2.59
C SER A 30 1.31 4.32 -3.02
N LEU A 31 1.54 4.47 -4.33
CA LEU A 31 2.82 4.85 -4.93
C LEU A 31 3.94 3.84 -4.64
N GLY A 32 3.59 2.55 -4.53
CA GLY A 32 4.51 1.47 -4.23
C GLY A 32 4.43 1.01 -2.77
N HIS A 33 5.58 0.57 -2.23
CA HIS A 33 5.71 0.10 -0.85
C HIS A 33 5.47 1.22 0.16
N VAL A 34 4.62 0.95 1.16
CA VAL A 34 4.30 1.90 2.24
C VAL A 34 5.19 1.72 3.48
N ARG A 35 5.86 0.57 3.57
CA ARG A 35 6.81 0.21 4.62
C ARG A 35 7.89 -0.66 4.04
N ASP A 36 9.08 -0.56 4.59
CA ASP A 36 10.24 -1.37 4.22
C ASP A 36 11.05 -1.75 5.47
N LEU A 37 12.02 -2.65 5.30
CA LEU A 37 13.01 -2.89 6.33
C LEU A 37 13.97 -1.70 6.44
N PRO A 38 14.53 -1.43 7.63
CA PRO A 38 15.57 -0.44 7.80
C PRO A 38 16.72 -0.62 6.82
N LYS A 39 17.06 0.41 6.05
CA LYS A 39 18.10 0.32 5.01
C LYS A 39 19.52 0.12 5.55
N SER A 40 19.78 0.57 6.77
CA SER A 40 21.15 0.69 7.32
C SER A 40 21.41 -0.22 8.53
N ARG A 41 20.47 -1.08 8.90
CA ARG A 41 20.62 -2.05 10.00
C ARG A 41 19.89 -3.34 9.69
N MET A 42 20.28 -4.43 10.34
CA MET A 42 19.56 -5.70 10.22
C MET A 42 18.11 -5.48 10.67
N GLY A 43 17.17 -5.64 9.73
CA GLY A 43 15.74 -5.40 9.94
C GLY A 43 14.97 -6.63 10.42
N VAL A 44 15.67 -7.73 10.69
CA VAL A 44 15.07 -9.03 11.04
C VAL A 44 15.78 -9.56 12.27
N ASP A 45 15.02 -9.94 13.29
CA ASP A 45 15.53 -10.59 14.49
C ASP A 45 15.55 -12.11 14.29
N ILE A 46 16.74 -12.69 14.10
CA ILE A 46 16.92 -14.13 13.80
C ILE A 46 16.65 -14.99 15.04
N GLU A 47 16.91 -14.46 16.24
CA GLU A 47 16.71 -15.18 17.49
C GLU A 47 15.23 -15.19 17.89
N ASN A 48 14.47 -14.19 17.46
CA ASN A 48 13.04 -14.08 17.71
C ASN A 48 12.18 -14.47 16.49
N ASN A 49 12.34 -15.71 16.01
CA ASN A 49 11.50 -16.28 14.93
C ASN A 49 11.44 -15.39 13.66
N PHE A 50 12.56 -14.78 13.28
CA PHE A 50 12.68 -13.89 12.13
C PHE A 50 11.72 -12.69 12.18
N GLU A 51 11.46 -12.14 13.37
CA GLU A 51 10.56 -10.98 13.52
C GLU A 51 11.07 -9.77 12.70
N PRO A 52 10.28 -9.24 11.77
CA PRO A 52 10.68 -8.11 10.95
C PRO A 52 10.36 -6.77 11.64
N LYS A 53 11.33 -5.87 11.63
CA LYS A 53 11.13 -4.46 11.96
C LYS A 53 10.86 -3.68 10.69
N TYR A 54 9.65 -3.15 10.54
CA TYR A 54 9.28 -2.25 9.45
C TYR A 54 9.44 -0.78 9.86
N VAL A 55 9.82 0.08 8.90
CA VAL A 55 9.83 1.54 9.01
C VAL A 55 8.94 2.18 7.96
#